data_AF-A0A2H4SRW5-F1
#
_entry.id   AF-A0A2H4SRW5-F1
#
_cell.length_a   1.000
_cell.length_b   1.000
_cell.length_c   1.000
_cell.angle_alpha   90.00
_cell.angle_beta   90.00
_cell.angle_gamma   90.00
#
_symmetry.space_group_name_H-M   'P 1'
#
loop_
_entity.id
_entity.type
_entity.pdbx_description
1 polymer ?
#
loop_
_entity_poly.entity_id
_entity_poly.type
_entity_poly.pdbx_seq_one_letter_code
_entity_poly.pdbx_strand_id
1 'polypeptide(L)'
;MEGVYFWRESDPELGWLSQWYYCPFRDDENPERIYPTAEHYMMYQKAILFDDNEVGEEILAAGHPREVKALGRKVRGFSEKKWVYNREKIVHKANILKFTTAVTEEGFGKGTTELVEASPQDRIWGVGYGSKNAPVNRTKWGKNLLGKALMEVRDVLRQS
;
A
#
# COMPACT_ATOMS: atom_id res chain seq x y z
N MET A 1 9.67 -8.61 20.63
CA MET A 1 10.34 -8.39 19.33
C MET A 1 10.09 -6.96 18.93
N GLU A 2 11.17 -6.23 18.69
CA GLU A 2 11.13 -4.85 18.24
C GLU A 2 10.68 -4.84 16.77
N GLY A 3 9.68 -4.03 16.44
CA GLY A 3 9.15 -3.87 15.08
C GLY A 3 9.48 -2.47 14.57
N VAL A 4 9.51 -2.28 13.25
CA VAL A 4 9.55 -0.94 12.64
C VAL A 4 8.12 -0.47 12.44
N TYR A 5 7.73 0.58 13.16
CA TYR A 5 6.37 1.11 13.13
C TYR A 5 6.30 2.37 12.27
N PHE A 6 5.60 2.30 11.15
CA PHE A 6 5.46 3.41 10.19
C PHE A 6 3.98 3.73 9.97
N TRP A 7 3.66 4.94 9.46
CA TRP A 7 2.27 5.31 9.19
C TRP A 7 2.15 6.38 8.09
N ARG A 8 2.64 7.58 8.37
CA ARG A 8 2.42 8.75 7.49
C ARG A 8 3.53 8.87 6.47
N GLU A 9 3.15 9.22 5.26
CA GLU A 9 4.03 9.60 4.16
C GLU A 9 4.93 10.79 4.48
N SER A 10 4.52 11.65 5.43
CA SER A 10 5.29 12.81 5.87
C SER A 10 6.41 12.47 6.88
N ASP A 11 6.52 11.21 7.29
CA ASP A 11 7.60 10.78 8.18
C ASP A 11 8.94 10.82 7.43
N PRO A 12 9.95 11.56 7.92
CA PRO A 12 11.20 11.76 7.19
C PRO A 12 12.07 10.50 7.10
N GLU A 13 11.87 9.52 8.00
CA GLU A 13 12.69 8.31 8.06
C GLU A 13 11.99 7.11 7.45
N LEU A 14 10.66 7.02 7.63
CA LEU A 14 9.87 5.84 7.28
C LEU A 14 8.70 6.14 6.34
N GLY A 15 8.52 7.40 5.92
CA GLY A 15 7.39 7.82 5.10
C GLY A 15 7.30 7.09 3.77
N TRP A 16 8.46 6.74 3.19
CA TRP A 16 8.59 5.94 1.97
C TRP A 16 8.02 4.52 2.08
N LEU A 17 7.74 4.00 3.29
CA LEU A 17 7.01 2.74 3.48
C LEU A 17 5.49 2.89 3.27
N SER A 18 4.96 4.11 3.40
CA SER A 18 3.53 4.39 3.23
C SER A 18 3.06 4.21 1.79
N GLN A 19 1.81 3.77 1.62
CA GLN A 19 1.15 3.74 0.30
C GLN A 19 0.87 5.15 -0.25
N TRP A 20 0.90 6.17 0.61
CA TRP A 20 0.59 7.55 0.26
C TRP A 20 1.83 8.37 -0.11
N TYR A 21 3.02 7.80 0.05
CA TYR A 21 4.27 8.44 -0.34
C TYR A 21 4.32 8.65 -1.85
N TYR A 22 4.61 9.89 -2.26
CA TYR A 22 4.77 10.26 -3.65
C TYR A 22 6.08 9.68 -4.19
N CYS A 23 5.95 8.63 -4.97
CA CYS A 23 7.05 7.88 -5.56
C CYS A 23 6.50 7.27 -6.85
N PRO A 24 6.44 8.06 -7.94
CA PRO A 24 5.76 7.63 -9.15
C PRO A 24 6.43 6.41 -9.77
N PHE A 25 5.63 5.42 -10.14
CA PHE A 25 6.10 4.19 -10.79
C PHE A 25 5.16 3.78 -11.94
N ARG A 26 5.62 2.84 -12.77
CA ARG A 26 4.87 2.28 -13.91
C ARG A 26 4.64 0.79 -13.70
N ASP A 27 3.66 0.23 -14.39
CA ASP A 27 3.42 -1.21 -14.50
C ASP A 27 3.89 -1.67 -15.87
N ASP A 28 4.71 -2.71 -15.95
CA ASP A 28 5.23 -3.21 -17.23
C ASP A 28 4.12 -3.66 -18.19
N GLU A 29 2.95 -4.04 -17.65
CA GLU A 29 1.77 -4.38 -18.45
C GLU A 29 1.14 -3.15 -19.14
N ASN A 30 1.38 -1.95 -18.64
CA ASN A 30 0.94 -0.69 -19.25
C ASN A 30 1.95 0.42 -18.97
N PRO A 31 3.07 0.46 -19.72
CA PRO A 31 4.17 1.37 -19.42
C PRO A 31 3.78 2.83 -19.59
N GLU A 32 2.77 3.16 -20.39
CA GLU A 32 2.31 4.55 -20.57
C GLU A 32 1.61 5.12 -19.33
N ARG A 33 1.18 4.25 -18.39
CA ARG A 33 0.44 4.64 -17.20
C ARG A 33 1.39 4.85 -16.01
N ILE A 34 1.46 6.07 -15.53
CA ILE A 34 2.21 6.44 -14.32
C ILE A 34 1.24 6.48 -13.13
N TYR A 35 1.62 5.83 -12.04
CA TYR A 35 0.90 5.87 -10.77
C TYR A 35 1.68 6.73 -9.79
N PRO A 36 1.15 7.90 -9.36
CA PRO A 36 1.86 8.80 -8.44
C PRO A 36 2.21 8.17 -7.09
N THR A 37 1.33 7.30 -6.60
CA THR A 37 1.51 6.56 -5.34
C THR A 37 0.94 5.15 -5.47
N ALA A 38 1.30 4.26 -4.53
CA ALA A 38 0.74 2.92 -4.50
C ALA A 38 -0.76 2.90 -4.17
N GLU A 39 -1.28 3.92 -3.49
CA GLU A 39 -2.73 4.14 -3.32
C GLU A 39 -3.45 4.37 -4.67
N HIS A 40 -2.85 5.14 -5.59
CA HIS A 40 -3.41 5.35 -6.94
C HIS A 40 -3.51 4.01 -7.67
N TYR A 41 -2.43 3.22 -7.67
CA TYR A 41 -2.43 1.89 -8.27
C TYR A 41 -3.51 0.99 -7.67
N MET A 42 -3.56 0.89 -6.34
CA MET A 42 -4.50 0.02 -5.63
C MET A 42 -5.96 0.37 -5.96
N MET A 43 -6.32 1.66 -5.92
CA MET A 43 -7.69 2.07 -6.18
C MET A 43 -8.04 2.01 -7.68
N TYR A 44 -7.09 2.29 -8.57
CA TYR A 44 -7.29 2.10 -10.00
C TYR A 44 -7.57 0.63 -10.33
N GLN A 45 -6.73 -0.30 -9.85
CA GLN A 45 -6.94 -1.73 -10.04
C GLN A 45 -8.23 -2.22 -9.38
N LYS A 46 -8.66 -1.61 -8.27
CA LYS A 46 -9.98 -1.86 -7.69
C LYS A 46 -11.09 -1.47 -8.67
N ALA A 47 -11.00 -0.29 -9.31
CA ALA A 47 -11.98 0.15 -10.28
C ALA A 47 -12.06 -0.81 -11.49
N ILE A 48 -10.91 -1.21 -12.04
CA ILE A 48 -10.81 -2.21 -13.12
C ILE A 48 -11.38 -3.56 -12.70
N LEU A 49 -11.13 -4.02 -11.47
CA LEU A 49 -11.68 -5.28 -10.97
C LEU A 49 -13.22 -5.31 -10.97
N PHE A 50 -13.87 -4.14 -10.91
CA PHE A 50 -15.33 -4.01 -10.92
C PHE A 50 -15.85 -3.34 -12.20
N ASP A 51 -15.04 -3.34 -13.26
CA ASP A 51 -15.39 -2.81 -14.59
C ASP A 51 -15.80 -1.32 -14.60
N ASP A 52 -15.34 -0.55 -13.58
CA ASP A 52 -15.65 0.86 -13.42
C ASP A 52 -14.53 1.76 -13.95
N ASN A 53 -14.34 1.74 -15.27
CA ASN A 53 -13.27 2.49 -15.94
C ASN A 53 -13.38 4.01 -15.73
N GLU A 54 -14.60 4.54 -15.62
CA GLU A 54 -14.87 5.96 -15.37
C GLU A 54 -14.25 6.43 -14.06
N VAL A 55 -14.55 5.73 -12.95
CA VAL A 55 -13.92 6.02 -11.65
C VAL A 55 -12.41 5.72 -11.68
N GLY A 56 -11.97 4.75 -12.48
CA GLY A 56 -10.56 4.46 -12.70
C GLY A 56 -9.79 5.65 -13.27
N GLU A 57 -10.34 6.33 -14.28
CA GLU A 57 -9.71 7.52 -14.86
C GLU A 57 -9.76 8.72 -13.90
N GLU A 58 -10.85 8.91 -13.14
CA GLU A 58 -10.90 9.91 -12.07
C GLU A 58 -9.82 9.69 -11.00
N ILE A 59 -9.58 8.41 -10.63
CA ILE A 59 -8.54 8.04 -9.66
C ILE A 59 -7.15 8.43 -10.15
N LEU A 60 -6.86 8.25 -11.43
CA LEU A 60 -5.56 8.61 -11.99
C LEU A 60 -5.36 10.10 -12.14
N ALA A 61 -6.45 10.84 -12.39
CA ALA A 61 -6.42 12.29 -12.48
C ALA A 61 -6.37 12.99 -11.10
N ALA A 62 -6.65 12.27 -10.00
CA ALA A 62 -6.68 12.83 -8.67
C ALA A 62 -5.29 13.30 -8.20
N GLY A 63 -5.23 14.48 -7.57
CA GLY A 63 -3.96 15.08 -7.16
C GLY A 63 -3.41 14.56 -5.83
N HIS A 64 -4.23 13.87 -5.04
CA HIS A 64 -3.87 13.50 -3.67
C HIS A 64 -4.46 12.13 -3.24
N PRO A 65 -3.70 11.29 -2.51
CA PRO A 65 -4.16 9.96 -2.05
C PRO A 65 -5.48 9.96 -1.25
N ARG A 66 -5.77 11.04 -0.54
CA ARG A 66 -7.06 11.23 0.16
C ARG A 66 -8.25 11.24 -0.81
N GLU A 67 -8.11 11.90 -1.96
CA GLU A 67 -9.13 11.96 -3.00
C GLU A 67 -9.26 10.61 -3.69
N VAL A 68 -8.13 9.99 -4.05
CA VAL A 68 -8.07 8.61 -4.57
C VAL A 68 -8.83 7.63 -3.69
N LYS A 69 -8.56 7.66 -2.37
CA LYS A 69 -9.26 6.79 -1.41
C LYS A 69 -10.75 7.10 -1.34
N ALA A 70 -11.15 8.35 -1.54
CA ALA A 70 -12.56 8.74 -1.60
C ALA A 70 -13.25 8.22 -2.87
N LEU A 71 -12.60 8.34 -4.03
CA LEU A 71 -13.06 7.81 -5.31
C LEU A 71 -13.13 6.28 -5.29
N GLY A 72 -12.14 5.61 -4.70
CA GLY A 72 -12.13 4.17 -4.51
C GLY A 72 -13.30 3.63 -3.67
N ARG A 73 -13.95 4.46 -2.84
CA ARG A 73 -15.20 4.10 -2.14
C ARG A 73 -16.44 4.22 -3.03
N LYS A 74 -16.37 4.93 -4.15
CA LYS A 74 -17.46 5.14 -5.11
C LYS A 74 -17.48 4.12 -6.25
N VAL A 75 -16.48 3.24 -6.34
CA VAL A 75 -16.41 2.18 -7.36
C VAL A 75 -17.71 1.38 -7.39
N ARG A 76 -18.37 1.41 -8.55
CA ARG A 76 -19.63 0.71 -8.84
C ARG A 76 -19.40 -0.79 -8.88
N GLY A 77 -20.46 -1.57 -8.67
CA GLY A 77 -20.39 -3.04 -8.73
C GLY A 77 -19.54 -3.69 -7.63
N PHE A 78 -19.18 -2.94 -6.58
CA PHE A 78 -18.30 -3.44 -5.51
C PHE A 78 -18.86 -4.69 -4.83
N SER A 79 -18.05 -5.74 -4.81
CA SER A 79 -18.28 -6.95 -4.03
C SER A 79 -17.15 -7.15 -3.04
N GLU A 80 -17.47 -7.13 -1.75
CA GLU A 80 -16.46 -7.32 -0.70
C GLU A 80 -15.75 -8.67 -0.84
N LYS A 81 -16.47 -9.74 -1.17
CA LYS A 81 -15.89 -11.06 -1.39
C LYS A 81 -14.85 -11.05 -2.52
N LYS A 82 -15.19 -10.46 -3.67
CA LYS A 82 -14.27 -10.32 -4.80
C LYS A 82 -13.08 -9.43 -4.44
N TRP A 83 -13.30 -8.35 -3.70
CA TRP A 83 -12.24 -7.46 -3.27
C TRP A 83 -11.27 -8.15 -2.29
N VAL A 84 -11.78 -8.80 -1.25
CA VAL A 84 -10.95 -9.53 -0.27
C VAL A 84 -10.09 -10.59 -0.95
N TYR A 85 -10.63 -11.28 -1.96
CA TYR A 85 -9.89 -12.29 -2.73
C TYR A 85 -8.72 -11.69 -3.53
N ASN A 86 -8.85 -10.45 -4.03
CA ASN A 86 -7.88 -9.86 -4.97
C ASN A 86 -6.95 -8.80 -4.36
N ARG A 87 -7.37 -8.11 -3.29
CA ARG A 87 -6.70 -6.90 -2.79
C ARG A 87 -5.25 -7.13 -2.39
N GLU A 88 -4.94 -8.27 -1.81
CA GLU A 88 -3.59 -8.59 -1.33
C GLU A 88 -2.64 -8.76 -2.52
N LYS A 89 -3.05 -9.48 -3.56
CA LYS A 89 -2.30 -9.59 -4.82
C LYS A 89 -2.09 -8.22 -5.48
N ILE A 90 -3.12 -7.39 -5.53
CA ILE A 90 -3.04 -6.04 -6.12
C ILE A 90 -2.03 -5.17 -5.37
N VAL A 91 -2.12 -5.11 -4.04
CA VAL A 91 -1.21 -4.30 -3.22
C VAL A 91 0.20 -4.87 -3.20
N HIS A 92 0.36 -6.19 -3.23
CA HIS A 92 1.67 -6.81 -3.37
C HIS A 92 2.32 -6.41 -4.69
N LYS A 93 1.61 -6.49 -5.83
CA LYS A 93 2.12 -6.03 -7.13
C LYS A 93 2.51 -4.55 -7.11
N ALA A 94 1.66 -3.69 -6.53
CA ALA A 94 1.95 -2.26 -6.38
C ALA A 94 3.25 -2.02 -5.60
N ASN A 95 3.46 -2.76 -4.50
CA ASN A 95 4.67 -2.63 -3.70
C ASN A 95 5.89 -3.18 -4.44
N ILE A 96 5.79 -4.33 -5.13
CA ILE A 96 6.90 -4.82 -5.95
C ILE A 96 7.34 -3.73 -6.93
N LEU A 97 6.42 -3.21 -7.75
CA LEU A 97 6.73 -2.15 -8.72
C LEU A 97 7.36 -0.92 -8.06
N LYS A 98 6.75 -0.41 -6.98
CA LYS A 98 7.27 0.74 -6.23
C LYS A 98 8.70 0.51 -5.72
N PHE A 99 8.94 -0.60 -5.04
CA PHE A 99 10.20 -0.87 -4.32
C PHE A 99 11.31 -1.45 -5.21
N THR A 100 11.01 -1.95 -6.40
CA THR A 100 12.03 -2.39 -7.36
C THR A 100 12.37 -1.33 -8.41
N THR A 101 11.52 -0.33 -8.63
CA THR A 101 11.72 0.64 -9.73
C THR A 101 11.84 2.10 -9.30
N ALA A 102 11.26 2.51 -8.17
CA ALA A 102 11.09 3.94 -7.86
C ALA A 102 11.65 4.37 -6.50
N VAL A 103 11.60 3.50 -5.48
CA VAL A 103 12.22 3.74 -4.16
C VAL A 103 13.73 3.68 -4.29
N THR A 104 14.42 4.69 -3.77
CA THR A 104 15.89 4.81 -3.82
C THR A 104 16.56 4.58 -2.47
N GLU A 105 15.76 4.44 -1.42
CA GLU A 105 16.18 4.29 -0.04
C GLU A 105 16.93 2.96 0.16
N GLU A 106 18.18 3.07 0.61
CA GLU A 106 19.03 1.91 0.80
C GLU A 106 18.55 1.02 1.97
N GLY A 107 18.83 -0.27 1.87
CA GLY A 107 18.67 -1.19 2.99
C GLY A 107 17.26 -1.74 3.21
N PHE A 108 16.25 -1.30 2.46
CA PHE A 108 14.90 -1.87 2.53
C PHE A 108 14.92 -3.41 2.44
N GLY A 109 15.54 -3.96 1.39
CA GLY A 109 15.62 -5.40 1.16
C GLY A 109 16.47 -6.18 2.18
N LYS A 110 17.40 -5.50 2.86
CA LYS A 110 18.32 -6.13 3.83
C LYS A 110 17.69 -6.27 5.23
N GLY A 111 16.63 -5.53 5.53
CA GLY A 111 15.94 -5.61 6.81
C GLY A 111 15.20 -6.93 7.03
N THR A 112 15.29 -7.48 8.24
CA THR A 112 14.53 -8.66 8.69
C THR A 112 13.48 -8.33 9.76
N THR A 113 13.54 -7.12 10.31
CA THR A 113 12.61 -6.63 11.34
C THR A 113 11.19 -6.51 10.79
N GLU A 114 10.19 -6.97 11.55
CA GLU A 114 8.77 -6.86 11.21
C GLU A 114 8.39 -5.40 10.91
N LEU A 115 7.78 -5.18 9.75
CA LEU A 115 7.21 -3.90 9.37
C LEU A 115 5.76 -3.82 9.84
N VAL A 116 5.41 -2.73 10.52
CA VAL A 116 4.10 -2.54 11.13
C VAL A 116 3.49 -1.21 10.68
N GLU A 117 2.41 -1.28 9.90
CA GLU A 117 1.61 -0.13 9.52
C GLU A 117 0.77 0.32 10.73
N ALA A 118 1.32 1.27 11.48
CA ALA A 118 0.81 1.83 12.72
C ALA A 118 -0.26 2.91 12.49
N SER A 119 -1.21 2.62 11.60
CA SER A 119 -2.39 3.45 11.36
C SER A 119 -3.43 3.24 12.46
N PRO A 120 -3.83 4.27 13.23
CA PRO A 120 -4.79 4.14 14.33
C PRO A 120 -6.22 3.78 13.88
N GLN A 121 -6.55 4.02 12.61
CA GLN A 121 -7.92 3.90 12.09
C GLN A 121 -8.06 2.77 11.08
N ASP A 122 -6.97 2.10 10.72
CA ASP A 122 -6.96 1.00 9.76
C ASP A 122 -6.62 -0.32 10.46
N ARG A 123 -7.58 -1.24 10.50
CA ARG A 123 -7.41 -2.60 11.05
C ARG A 123 -7.25 -3.68 9.98
N ILE A 124 -7.24 -3.31 8.70
CA ILE A 124 -7.04 -4.23 7.59
C ILE A 124 -5.60 -4.11 7.10
N TRP A 125 -5.22 -2.95 6.60
CA TRP A 125 -3.84 -2.71 6.14
C TRP A 125 -2.91 -2.42 7.30
N GLY A 126 -3.43 -1.75 8.34
CA GLY A 126 -2.71 -1.45 9.57
C GLY A 126 -3.11 -2.30 10.78
N VAL A 127 -2.49 -1.97 11.92
CA VAL A 127 -2.74 -2.62 13.21
C VAL A 127 -3.85 -1.96 14.04
N GLY A 128 -4.39 -0.82 13.63
CA GLY A 128 -5.42 -0.09 14.36
C GLY A 128 -4.92 0.64 15.60
N TYR A 129 -3.61 0.90 15.68
CA TYR A 129 -2.96 1.65 16.76
C TYR A 129 -1.82 2.49 16.19
N GLY A 130 -1.61 3.68 16.74
CA GLY A 130 -0.42 4.50 16.46
C GLY A 130 0.86 3.85 16.98
N SER A 131 2.02 4.28 16.46
CA SER A 131 3.33 3.68 16.75
C SER A 131 3.64 3.50 18.25
N LYS A 132 3.23 4.45 19.09
CA LYS A 132 3.39 4.38 20.56
C LYS A 132 2.55 3.28 21.22
N ASN A 133 1.34 3.03 20.72
CA ASN A 133 0.37 2.12 21.33
C ASN A 133 0.36 0.74 20.67
N ALA A 134 0.90 0.60 19.46
CA ALA A 134 0.95 -0.66 18.76
C ALA A 134 1.72 -1.74 19.55
N PRO A 135 2.96 -1.53 20.06
CA PRO A 135 3.73 -2.57 20.75
C PRO A 135 2.98 -3.22 21.92
N VAL A 136 2.31 -2.41 22.74
CA VAL A 136 1.61 -2.87 23.96
C VAL A 136 0.25 -3.51 23.68
N ASN A 137 -0.30 -3.35 22.47
CA ASN A 137 -1.61 -3.88 22.08
C ASN A 137 -1.52 -5.03 21.05
N ARG A 138 -0.39 -5.75 20.98
CA ARG A 138 -0.11 -6.77 19.94
C ARG A 138 -1.23 -7.81 19.77
N THR A 139 -1.82 -8.27 20.86
CA THR A 139 -2.92 -9.27 20.82
C THR A 139 -4.24 -8.72 20.28
N LYS A 140 -4.38 -7.40 20.16
CA LYS A 140 -5.58 -6.69 19.69
C LYS A 140 -5.40 -6.06 18.31
N TRP A 141 -4.31 -6.37 17.62
CA TRP A 141 -3.98 -5.79 16.32
C TRP A 141 -5.02 -6.12 15.25
N GLY A 142 -5.13 -5.21 14.29
CA GLY A 142 -5.66 -5.51 12.97
C GLY A 142 -4.77 -6.49 12.20
N LYS A 143 -5.05 -6.66 10.91
CA LYS A 143 -4.38 -7.68 10.08
C LYS A 143 -2.95 -7.33 9.67
N ASN A 144 -2.57 -6.05 9.71
CA ASN A 144 -1.27 -5.54 9.25
C ASN A 144 -0.91 -6.04 7.84
N LEU A 145 -1.88 -6.06 6.91
CA LEU A 145 -1.64 -6.63 5.57
C LEU A 145 -0.56 -5.88 4.80
N LEU A 146 -0.42 -4.57 5.00
CA LEU A 146 0.64 -3.80 4.34
C LEU A 146 2.02 -4.20 4.86
N GLY A 147 2.18 -4.28 6.18
CA GLY A 147 3.43 -4.75 6.77
C GLY A 147 3.85 -6.12 6.25
N LYS A 148 2.91 -7.06 6.13
CA LYS A 148 3.16 -8.40 5.55
C LYS A 148 3.57 -8.33 4.08
N ALA A 149 2.83 -7.58 3.25
CA ALA A 149 3.16 -7.41 1.83
C ALA A 149 4.56 -6.79 1.63
N LEU A 150 4.98 -5.85 2.48
CA LEU A 150 6.32 -5.28 2.43
C LEU A 150 7.41 -6.28 2.86
N MET A 151 7.11 -7.18 3.80
CA MET A 151 8.03 -8.28 4.14
C MET A 151 8.22 -9.25 2.97
N GLU A 152 7.14 -9.57 2.24
CA GLU A 152 7.22 -10.41 1.03
C GLU A 152 8.06 -9.73 -0.08
N VAL A 153 7.91 -8.41 -0.26
CA VAL A 153 8.74 -7.65 -1.21
C VAL A 153 10.22 -7.73 -0.83
N ARG A 154 10.55 -7.68 0.47
CA ARG A 154 11.93 -7.87 0.93
C ARG A 154 12.47 -9.26 0.57
N ASP A 155 11.64 -10.29 0.68
CA ASP A 155 12.03 -11.64 0.27
C ASP A 155 12.34 -11.73 -1.23
N VAL A 156 11.51 -11.10 -2.07
CA VAL A 156 11.76 -11.02 -3.53
C VAL A 156 13.07 -10.30 -3.84
N LEU A 157 13.31 -9.14 -3.21
CA LEU A 157 14.54 -8.36 -3.41
C LEU A 157 15.81 -9.09 -2.96
N ARG A 158 15.71 -10.04 -2.03
CA ARG A 158 16.85 -10.85 -1.57
C ARG A 158 17.17 -12.02 -2.50
N GLN A 159 16.19 -12.48 -3.28
CA GLN A 159 16.34 -13.58 -4.21
C GLN A 159 16.75 -13.14 -5.61
N SER A 160 16.73 -11.82 -5.86
CA SER A 160 17.15 -11.17 -7.11
C SER A 160 18.63 -10.81 -7.06
#